data_AF-A0A957D237-F1
#
_entry.id   AF-A0A957D237-F1
#
_cell.length_a   1.000
_cell.length_b   1.000
_cell.length_c   1.000
_cell.angle_alpha   90.00
_cell.angle_beta   90.00
_cell.angle_gamma   90.00
#
_symmetry.space_group_name_H-M   'P 1'
#
loop_
_entity.id
_entity.type
_entity.pdbx_description
1 polymer ?
#
loop_
_entity_poly.entity_id
_entity_poly.type
_entity_poly.pdbx_seq_one_letter_code
_entity_poly.pdbx_strand_id
1 'polypeptide(L)' 'MRILPNRLILILIILILYSSPLLLAKINVDETSANLTKLLPSDIDNGDWFGIVIDVDGDTAVIGAP' A
#
# COMPACT_ATOMS: atom_id res chain seq x y z
N MET A 1 -15.05 -17.96 46.61
CA MET A 1 -13.86 -18.19 45.75
C MET A 1 -13.48 -16.86 45.11
N ARG A 2 -12.55 -16.11 45.73
CA ARG A 2 -12.12 -14.78 45.26
C ARG A 2 -11.05 -15.00 44.21
N ILE A 3 -11.39 -14.85 42.93
CA ILE A 3 -10.38 -14.71 41.88
C ILE A 3 -9.51 -13.50 42.25
N LEU A 4 -8.21 -13.71 42.47
CA LEU A 4 -7.27 -12.62 42.70
C LEU A 4 -7.30 -11.72 41.46
N PRO A 5 -7.42 -10.38 41.61
CA PRO A 5 -7.61 -9.44 40.50
C PRO A 5 -6.52 -9.60 39.42
N ASN A 6 -5.33 -10.02 39.84
CA ASN A 6 -4.15 -10.21 38.99
C ASN A 6 -4.35 -11.31 37.93
N ARG A 7 -5.13 -12.36 38.22
CA ARG A 7 -5.36 -13.47 37.26
C ARG A 7 -6.31 -13.03 36.13
N LEU A 8 -7.28 -12.17 36.43
CA LEU A 8 -8.23 -11.64 35.46
C LEU A 8 -7.55 -10.63 34.51
N ILE A 9 -6.69 -9.77 35.06
CA ILE A 9 -5.88 -8.82 34.29
C ILE A 9 -4.95 -9.55 33.32
N LEU A 10 -4.32 -10.64 33.76
CA LEU A 10 -3.42 -11.42 32.90
C LEU A 10 -4.15 -12.03 31.70
N ILE A 11 -5.38 -12.54 31.92
CA ILE A 11 -6.22 -13.12 30.85
C ILE A 11 -6.67 -12.04 29.87
N LEU A 12 -7.00 -10.84 30.34
CA LEU A 12 -7.38 -9.71 29.48
C LEU A 12 -6.21 -9.23 28.61
N ILE A 13 -5.00 -9.15 29.16
CA ILE A 13 -3.78 -8.79 28.42
C ILE A 13 -3.49 -9.83 27.33
N ILE A 14 -3.58 -11.11 27.66
CA ILE A 14 -3.42 -12.22 26.71
C ILE A 14 -4.48 -12.10 25.61
N LEU A 15 -5.76 -11.93 25.96
CA LEU A 15 -6.82 -11.74 24.97
C LEU A 15 -6.56 -10.56 24.04
N ILE A 16 -6.21 -9.38 24.55
CA ILE A 16 -5.91 -8.19 23.72
C ILE A 16 -4.72 -8.45 22.79
N LEU A 17 -3.67 -9.13 23.29
CA LEU A 17 -2.47 -9.47 22.50
C LEU A 17 -2.75 -10.53 21.42
N TYR A 18 -3.68 -11.45 21.67
CA TYR A 18 -4.10 -12.48 20.69
C TYR A 18 -5.29 -12.06 19.81
N SER A 19 -6.03 -11.01 20.17
CA SER A 19 -7.14 -10.43 19.38
C SER A 19 -6.66 -9.70 18.13
N SER A 20 -5.35 -9.47 18.01
CA SER A 20 -4.73 -9.04 16.76
C SER A 20 -3.98 -10.21 16.13
N PRO A 21 -4.63 -11.13 15.38
CA PRO A 21 -3.91 -12.03 14.48
C PRO A 21 -3.37 -11.26 13.25
N LEU A 22 -2.76 -10.09 13.46
CA LEU A 22 -2.21 -9.20 12.43
C LEU A 22 -0.74 -9.53 12.10
N LEU A 23 -0.32 -10.78 12.28
CA LEU A 23 0.97 -11.23 11.74
C LEU A 23 0.85 -12.45 10.81
N LEU A 24 -0.33 -13.07 10.71
CA LEU A 24 -0.62 -14.09 9.69
C LEU A 24 -1.73 -13.67 8.72
N ALA A 25 -2.42 -12.57 8.99
CA ALA A 25 -3.41 -11.95 8.10
C ALA A 25 -2.86 -10.73 7.32
N LYS A 26 -1.55 -10.48 7.36
CA LYS A 26 -0.90 -9.96 6.14
C LYS A 26 -0.87 -11.14 5.18
N ILE A 27 -2.05 -11.49 4.67
CA ILE A 27 -2.16 -12.24 3.45
C ILE A 27 -1.24 -11.47 2.50
N ASN A 28 -0.39 -12.16 1.78
CA ASN A 28 0.26 -11.57 0.62
C ASN A 28 -0.79 -11.29 -0.48
N VAL A 29 -1.96 -10.73 -0.12
CA VAL A 29 -2.64 -9.76 -0.96
C VAL A 29 -1.59 -8.69 -1.08
N ASP A 30 -0.79 -8.81 -2.13
CA ASP A 30 -0.79 -7.85 -3.20
C ASP A 30 -1.85 -6.75 -3.01
N GLU A 31 -1.75 -5.97 -1.93
CA GLU A 31 -2.36 -4.67 -1.81
C GLU A 31 -1.53 -3.75 -2.70
N THR A 32 -1.36 -4.14 -3.97
CA THR A 32 -1.06 -3.23 -5.05
C THR A 32 -2.35 -2.49 -5.36
N SER A 33 -2.78 -1.67 -4.40
CA SER A 33 -3.01 -0.29 -4.81
C SER A 33 -1.67 0.21 -5.34
N ALA A 34 -1.38 -0.11 -6.60
CA ALA A 34 -0.35 0.59 -7.33
C ALA A 34 -0.75 2.06 -7.22
N ASN A 35 0.06 2.84 -6.50
CA ASN A 35 -0.17 4.25 -6.37
C ASN A 35 0.07 4.87 -7.75
N LEU A 36 -0.96 4.87 -8.59
CA LEU A 36 -0.92 5.38 -9.95
C LEU A 36 -0.83 6.90 -9.86
N THR A 37 0.40 7.40 -9.82
CA THR A 37 0.67 8.81 -10.02
C THR A 37 0.62 9.08 -11.51
N LYS A 38 -0.24 10.01 -11.92
CA LYS A 38 -0.24 10.50 -13.30
C LYS A 38 1.06 11.27 -13.54
N LEU A 39 1.85 10.83 -14.51
CA LEU A 39 3.05 11.54 -14.96
C LEU A 39 2.61 12.66 -15.91
N LEU A 40 2.89 13.90 -15.53
CA LEU A 40 2.67 15.09 -16.35
C LEU A 40 3.99 15.87 -16.45
N PRO A 41 4.40 16.32 -17.65
CA PRO A 41 5.47 17.30 -17.82
C PRO A 41 5.15 18.60 -17.08
N SER A 42 6.19 19.35 -16.70
CA SER A 42 6.03 20.65 -16.03
C SER A 42 5.45 21.76 -16.93
N ASP A 43 5.54 21.57 -18.24
CA ASP A 43 5.26 22.53 -19.30
C ASP A 43 4.22 22.00 -20.30
N ILE A 44 3.27 21.17 -19.82
CA ILE A 44 2.22 20.61 -20.67
C ILE A 44 1.26 21.70 -21.18
N ASP A 45 1.06 21.75 -22.49
CA ASP A 45 0.09 22.59 -23.18
C ASP A 45 -0.76 21.78 -24.17
N ASN A 46 -1.85 22.38 -24.63
CA ASN A 46 -2.75 21.79 -25.59
C ASN A 46 -2.12 21.77 -26.99
N GLY A 47 -1.55 20.64 -27.39
CA GLY A 47 -0.91 20.47 -28.69
C GLY A 47 0.35 19.62 -28.63
N ASP A 48 0.94 19.47 -27.44
CA ASP A 48 2.19 18.72 -27.24
C ASP A 48 2.02 17.21 -27.46
N TRP A 49 0.78 16.73 -27.50
CA TRP A 49 0.41 15.33 -27.73
C TRP A 49 1.24 14.34 -26.87
N PHE A 50 1.56 14.73 -25.63
CA PHE A 50 2.31 13.90 -24.70
C PHE A 50 1.63 12.54 -24.51
N GLY A 51 2.37 11.46 -24.77
CA GLY A 51 1.84 10.10 -24.71
C GLY A 51 1.30 9.55 -26.02
N ILE A 52 1.50 10.25 -27.16
CA ILE A 52 1.13 9.74 -28.48
C ILE A 52 1.95 8.52 -28.93
N VAL A 53 3.21 8.44 -28.48
CA VAL A 53 4.11 7.30 -28.70
C VAL A 53 4.85 6.96 -27.40
N ILE A 54 5.06 5.67 -27.14
CA ILE A 54 5.63 5.15 -25.89
C ILE A 54 6.56 3.97 -26.20
N ASP A 55 7.72 3.92 -25.54
CA ASP A 55 8.62 2.75 -25.48
C ASP A 55 9.06 2.48 -24.03
N VAL A 56 9.26 1.20 -23.68
CA VAL A 56 9.55 0.80 -22.29
C VAL A 56 10.67 -0.24 -22.28
N ASP A 57 11.73 0.04 -21.53
CA ASP A 57 12.85 -0.87 -21.25
C ASP A 57 13.06 -1.00 -19.73
N GLY A 58 12.63 -2.13 -19.18
CA GLY A 58 12.68 -2.40 -17.74
C GLY A 58 11.94 -1.34 -16.92
N ASP A 59 12.70 -0.62 -16.08
CA ASP A 59 12.19 0.46 -15.22
C ASP A 59 12.16 1.83 -15.93
N THR A 60 12.60 1.90 -17.18
CA THR A 60 12.66 3.14 -17.96
C THR A 60 11.54 3.17 -18.99
N ALA A 61 10.79 4.27 -19.01
CA ALA A 61 9.82 4.55 -20.07
C ALA A 61 10.19 5.86 -20.78
N VAL A 62 10.11 5.84 -22.10
CA VAL A 62 10.26 7.02 -22.95
C VAL A 62 8.89 7.39 -23.51
N ILE A 63 8.52 8.66 -23.37
CA ILE A 63 7.22 9.17 -23.79
C ILE A 63 7.45 10.28 -24.80
N GLY A 64 6.90 10.13 -25.99
CA GLY A 64 6.99 11.14 -27.05
C GLY A 64 5.95 12.24 -26.90
N ALA A 65 6.38 13.45 -27.25
CA ALA A 65 5.60 14.67 -27.40
C ALA A 65 6.14 15.39 -28.65
N PRO A 66 5.51 15.21 -29.84
CA PRO A 66 5.92 15.79 -31.12
C PRO A 66 5.93 17.32 -31.17
#